data_AF-A0A7C4HG65-F1
#
_entry.id   AF-A0A7C4HG65-F1
#
_cell.length_a   1.000
_cell.length_b   1.000
_cell.length_c   1.000
_cell.angle_alpha   90.00
_cell.angle_beta   90.00
_cell.angle_gamma   90.00
#
_symmetry.space_group_name_H-M   'P 1'
#
loop_
_entity.id
_entity.type
_entity.pdbx_description
1 polymer ?
#
loop_
_entity_poly.entity_id
_entity_poly.type
_entity_poly.pdbx_seq_one_letter_code
_entity_poly.pdbx_strand_id
1 'polypeptide(L)' 'MRVLFVTGRLAEGQVRKYAESLEIEVDVVSLPVSVAALITPQMLVEHLKGVVSREKYDAIIVPGLLRGDVSAVEE' A
#
# COMPACT_ATOMS: atom_id res chain seq x y z
N MET A 1 -16.27 3.42 -3.04
CA MET A 1 -15.25 2.94 -2.10
C MET A 1 -13.91 3.01 -2.81
N ARG A 2 -12.92 3.65 -2.21
CA ARG A 2 -11.57 3.81 -2.77
C ARG A 2 -10.53 3.22 -1.83
N VAL A 3 -9.69 2.35 -2.36
CA VAL A 3 -8.70 1.59 -1.58
C VAL A 3 -7.29 1.85 -2.10
N LEU A 4 -6.32 1.88 -1.20
CA LEU A 4 -4.90 1.94 -1.55
C LEU A 4 -4.24 0.57 -1.32
N PHE A 5 -3.68 -0.04 -2.36
CA PHE A 5 -2.87 -1.24 -2.25
C PHE A 5 -1.39 -0.89 -2.15
N VAL A 6 -0.71 -1.48 -1.15
CA VAL A 6 0.72 -1.28 -0.90
C VAL A 6 1.49 -2.51 -1.34
N THR A 7 2.52 -2.33 -2.17
CA THR A 7 3.38 -3.43 -2.63
C THR A 7 4.85 -3.00 -2.82
N GLY A 8 5.70 -3.94 -3.23
CA GLY A 8 7.08 -3.68 -3.68
C GLY A 8 7.22 -3.82 -5.20
N ARG A 9 8.38 -3.41 -5.74
CA ARG A 9 8.61 -3.28 -7.18
C ARG A 9 8.33 -4.54 -8.00
N LEU A 10 8.70 -5.72 -7.49
CA LEU A 10 8.54 -6.97 -8.25
C LEU A 10 7.08 -7.33 -8.53
N ALA A 11 6.16 -6.94 -7.65
CA ALA A 11 4.75 -7.30 -7.77
C ALA A 11 3.88 -6.17 -8.34
N GLU A 12 4.41 -4.95 -8.50
CA GLU A 12 3.65 -3.77 -8.91
C GLU A 12 2.80 -4.00 -10.17
N GLY A 13 3.39 -4.54 -11.24
CA GLY A 13 2.67 -4.78 -12.49
C GLY A 13 1.52 -5.76 -12.34
N GLN A 14 1.70 -6.83 -11.56
CA GLN A 14 0.63 -7.80 -11.30
C GLN A 14 -0.47 -7.20 -10.42
N VAL A 15 -0.09 -6.47 -9.37
CA VAL A 15 -1.05 -5.83 -8.46
C VAL A 15 -1.90 -4.80 -9.19
N ARG A 16 -1.30 -3.97 -10.07
CA ARG A 16 -2.05 -3.03 -10.92
C ARG A 16 -3.04 -3.74 -11.85
N LYS A 17 -2.60 -4.82 -12.50
CA LYS A 17 -3.49 -5.62 -13.36
C LYS A 17 -4.68 -6.19 -12.59
N TYR A 18 -4.47 -6.68 -11.37
CA TYR A 18 -5.57 -7.17 -10.53
C TYR A 18 -6.48 -6.02 -10.05
N ALA A 19 -5.90 -4.88 -9.69
CA ALA A 19 -6.65 -3.69 -9.29
C ALA A 19 -7.62 -3.22 -10.40
N GLU A 20 -7.19 -3.24 -11.66
CA GLU A 20 -8.03 -2.90 -12.82
C GLU A 20 -9.22 -3.86 -13.03
N SER A 21 -9.11 -5.09 -12.54
CA SER A 21 -10.18 -6.10 -12.67
C SER A 21 -11.27 -6.00 -11.58
N LEU A 22 -11.09 -5.13 -10.59
CA LEU A 22 -12.03 -4.96 -9.50
C LEU A 22 -13.10 -3.92 -9.84
N GLU A 23 -14.33 -4.13 -9.35
CA GLU A 23 -15.45 -3.19 -9.50
C GLU A 23 -15.40 -2.03 -8.48
N ILE A 24 -14.23 -1.73 -7.92
CA ILE A 24 -13.99 -0.66 -6.94
C ILE A 24 -12.78 0.18 -7.36
N GLU A 25 -12.70 1.43 -6.89
CA GLU A 25 -11.55 2.28 -7.18
C GLU A 25 -10.33 1.83 -6.36
N VAL A 26 -9.26 1.41 -7.02
CA VAL A 26 -8.04 0.96 -6.37
C VAL A 26 -6.83 1.71 -6.92
N ASP A 27 -6.15 2.46 -6.05
CA ASP A 27 -4.83 2.99 -6.35
C ASP A 27 -3.76 2.01 -5.85
N VAL A 28 -2.63 1.92 -6.56
CA VAL A 28 -1.49 1.07 -6.18
C VAL A 28 -0.26 1.94 -5.93
N VAL A 29 0.32 1.80 -4.74
CA VAL A 29 1.60 2.40 -4.36
C VAL A 29 2.67 1.32 -4.22
N SER A 30 3.82 1.59 -4.85
CA SER A 30 4.96 0.69 -4.89
C SER A 30 6.09 1.34 -4.08
N LEU A 31 6.44 0.73 -2.95
CA LEU A 31 7.55 1.21 -2.13
C LEU A 31 8.88 0.85 -2.80
N PRO A 32 9.97 1.61 -2.54
CA PRO A 32 11.27 1.39 -3.15
C PRO A 32 12.03 0.17 -2.59
N VAL A 33 11.34 -0.95 -2.39
CA VAL A 33 11.88 -2.27 -2.03
C VAL A 33 11.65 -3.27 -3.15
N SER A 34 12.47 -4.32 -3.23
CA SER A 34 12.29 -5.38 -4.22
C SER A 34 11.02 -6.19 -3.99
N VAL A 35 10.78 -6.63 -2.75
CA VAL A 35 9.62 -7.43 -2.35
C VAL A 35 8.87 -6.79 -1.17
N ALA A 36 7.56 -7.01 -1.12
CA ALA A 36 6.66 -6.41 -0.14
C ALA A 36 6.95 -6.85 1.31
N ALA A 37 7.52 -8.04 1.52
CA ALA A 37 7.89 -8.55 2.85
C ALA A 37 9.06 -7.80 3.53
N LEU A 38 9.76 -6.93 2.79
CA LEU A 38 10.81 -6.06 3.34
C LEU A 38 10.25 -4.71 3.82
N ILE A 39 8.96 -4.45 3.62
CA ILE A 39 8.31 -3.24 4.11
C ILE A 39 8.22 -3.30 5.64
N THR A 40 8.47 -2.16 6.27
CA THR A 40 8.18 -1.91 7.69
C THR A 40 7.09 -0.85 7.81
N PRO A 41 6.35 -0.79 8.94
CA PRO A 41 5.33 0.23 9.16
C PRO A 41 5.88 1.65 9.00
N GLN A 42 7.08 1.92 9.52
CA GLN A 42 7.70 3.24 9.48
C GLN A 42 8.03 3.66 8.04
N MET A 43 8.54 2.73 7.22
CA MET A 43 8.78 3.01 5.80
C MET A 43 7.48 3.35 5.07
N LEU A 44 6.39 2.68 5.41
CA LEU A 44 5.09 2.97 4.82
C LEU A 44 4.59 4.36 5.22
N VAL A 45 4.60 4.68 6.51
CA VAL A 45 4.19 5.99 7.04
C VAL A 45 4.98 7.11 6.35
N GLU A 46 6.31 7.02 6.34
CA GLU A 46 7.17 8.05 5.73
C GLU A 46 6.94 8.18 4.22
N HIS A 47 6.63 7.09 3.53
CA HIS A 47 6.37 7.13 2.09
C HIS A 47 5.00 7.72 1.74
N LEU A 48 3.99 7.49 2.59
CA LEU A 48 2.64 8.03 2.38
C LEU A 48 2.49 9.48 2.83
N LYS A 49 3.32 9.90 3.79
CA LYS A 49 3.32 11.25 4.36
C LYS A 49 3.49 12.32 3.28
N GLY A 50 2.47 13.18 3.13
CA GLY A 50 2.47 14.27 2.14
C GLY A 50 2.20 13.82 0.69
N VAL A 51 2.13 12.52 0.42
CA VAL A 51 1.78 11.96 -0.90
C VAL A 51 0.31 11.57 -0.95
N VAL A 52 -0.21 11.07 0.16
CA VAL A 52 -1.58 10.58 0.31
C VAL A 52 -2.31 11.39 1.37
N SER A 53 -3.47 11.94 1.00
CA SER A 53 -4.41 12.48 1.99
C SER A 53 -5.19 11.35 2.63
N ARG A 54 -5.33 11.37 3.96
CA ARG A 54 -6.09 10.37 4.73
C ARG A 54 -7.57 10.31 4.33
N GLU A 55 -8.13 11.44 3.90
CA GLU A 55 -9.52 11.54 3.48
C GLU A 55 -9.78 10.95 2.08
N LYS A 56 -8.72 10.58 1.35
CA LYS A 56 -8.84 10.06 -0.02
C LYS A 56 -9.29 8.61 -0.07
N TYR A 57 -8.95 7.80 0.94
CA TYR A 57 -9.12 6.36 0.91
C TYR A 57 -9.96 5.87 2.08
N ASP A 58 -10.87 4.94 1.80
CA ASP A 58 -11.67 4.26 2.81
C ASP A 58 -10.86 3.16 3.52
N ALA A 59 -9.83 2.63 2.85
CA ALA A 59 -8.95 1.59 3.38
C ALA A 59 -7.55 1.59 2.73
N ILE A 60 -6.56 1.14 3.48
CA ILE A 60 -5.22 0.83 2.99
C ILE A 60 -4.97 -0.66 3.20
N ILE A 61 -4.68 -1.41 2.13
CA ILE A 61 -4.32 -2.82 2.21
C ILE A 61 -2.81 -2.96 2.17
N VAL A 62 -2.26 -3.46 3.28
CA VAL A 62 -0.83 -3.69 3.47
C VAL A 62 -0.47 -5.17 3.28
N PRO A 63 0.78 -5.50 2.93
CA PRO A 63 1.21 -6.89 2.81
C PRO A 63 1.08 -7.66 4.13
N GLY A 64 0.52 -8.86 4.10
CA GLY A 64 0.39 -9.70 5.30
C GLY A 64 1.72 -10.17 5.93
N LEU A 65 2.82 -10.12 5.17
CA LEU A 65 4.18 -10.43 5.64
C LEU A 65 4.98 -9.20 6.06
N LEU A 66 4.35 -8.02 6.15
CA LEU A 66 4.98 -6.80 6.64
C LEU A 66 5.48 -7.03 8.08
N ARG A 67 6.72 -6.62 8.36
CA ARG A 67 7.36 -6.84 9.66
C ARG A 67 7.10 -5.67 10.61
N GLY A 68 6.35 -5.92 11.68
CA GLY A 68 6.16 -4.96 12.77
C GLY A 68 4.69 -4.68 13.05
N ASP A 69 4.45 -3.73 13.95
CA ASP A 69 3.11 -3.29 14.32
C ASP A 69 2.57 -2.27 13.31
N VAL A 70 1.48 -2.64 12.62
CA VAL A 70 0.84 -1.81 11.60
C VAL A 70 -0.04 -0.71 12.17
N SER A 71 -0.28 -0.68 13.48
CA SER A 71 -1.09 0.37 14.14
C SER A 71 -0.54 1.78 13.86
N ALA A 72 0.78 1.90 13.69
CA ALA A 72 1.44 3.15 13.29
C ALA A 72 1.01 3.70 11.92
N VAL A 73 0.38 2.88 11.07
CA VAL A 73 -0.16 3.26 9.76
C VAL A 73 -1.59 3.80 9.89
N GLU A 74 -2.31 3.44 10.96
CA GLU A 74 -3.66 3.91 11.24
C GLU A 74 -3.67 5.32 11.83
N GLU A 75 -2.59 5.73 12.50
CA GLU A 75 -2.40 7.03 13.18
C GLU A 75 -2.15 8.22 12.26
#